data_AF-A0A392SSE2-F1
#
_entry.id   AF-A0A392SSE2-F1
#
_cell.length_a   1.000
_cell.length_b   1.000
_cell.length_c   1.000
_cell.angle_alpha   90.00
_cell.angle_beta   90.00
_cell.angle_gamma   90.00
#
_symmetry.space_group_name_H-M   'P 1'
#
loop_
_entity.id
_entity.type
_entity.pdbx_description
1 polymer ?
#
loop_
_entity_poly.entity_id
_entity_poly.type
_entity_poly.pdbx_seq_one_letter_code
_entity_poly.pdbx_strand_id
1 'polypeptide(L)'
;RACHEDRPRVDDFQFRTLSITEGGSLVKPFSVDDVKAAVWDCDSYKSPGPDGINFGFLKEFWPDLKDDIMRFISEFHRNGRLSKGINSTFIALIPKVD
;
A
#
# COMPACT_ATOMS: atom_id res chain seq x y z
N ARG A 1 -6.12 -32.78 -22.21
CA ARG A 1 -6.51 -32.96 -20.79
C ARG A 1 -5.35 -33.68 -20.13
N ALA A 2 -4.49 -32.97 -19.39
CA ALA A 2 -3.40 -33.57 -18.63
C ALA A 2 -3.74 -33.39 -17.14
N CYS A 3 -3.81 -34.53 -16.45
CA CYS A 3 -4.16 -34.67 -15.05
C CYS A 3 -2.96 -34.35 -14.16
N HIS A 4 -3.21 -33.62 -13.06
CA HIS A 4 -2.47 -33.64 -11.80
C HIS A 4 -0.95 -33.88 -11.91
N GLU A 5 -0.20 -32.80 -12.13
CA GLU A 5 1.18 -32.77 -11.63
C GLU A 5 1.09 -32.58 -10.11
N ASP A 6 1.50 -33.61 -9.36
CA ASP A 6 1.67 -33.55 -7.91
C ASP A 6 2.67 -32.44 -7.59
N ARG A 7 2.14 -31.24 -7.24
CA ARG A 7 2.97 -30.16 -6.71
C ARG A 7 3.73 -30.71 -5.51
N PRO A 8 5.08 -30.77 -5.53
CA PRO A 8 5.85 -31.31 -4.43
C PRO A 8 5.51 -30.52 -3.17
N ARG A 9 4.93 -31.22 -2.19
CA ARG A 9 4.62 -30.63 -0.90
C ARG A 9 5.91 -30.60 -0.09
N VAL A 10 6.15 -29.45 0.52
CA VAL A 10 7.29 -29.21 1.39
C VAL A 10 6.89 -29.68 2.79
N ASP A 11 6.55 -30.98 2.91
CA ASP A 11 5.95 -31.55 4.13
C ASP A 11 7.02 -31.78 5.24
N ASP A 12 8.31 -31.86 4.89
CA ASP A 12 9.42 -32.12 5.83
C ASP A 12 10.03 -30.86 6.48
N PHE A 13 9.48 -29.67 6.20
CA PHE A 13 9.99 -28.43 6.79
C PHE A 13 9.03 -27.89 7.84
N GLN A 14 9.47 -27.91 9.09
CA GLN A 14 8.79 -27.21 10.17
C GLN A 14 9.07 -25.70 10.04
N PHE A 15 8.23 -24.99 9.29
CA PHE A 15 8.31 -23.54 9.21
C PHE A 15 7.90 -22.92 10.54
N ARG A 16 8.68 -21.92 10.98
CA ARG A 16 8.24 -21.03 12.06
C ARG A 16 6.93 -20.39 11.63
N THR A 17 5.89 -20.67 12.40
CA THR A 17 4.54 -20.16 12.17
C THR A 17 4.22 -19.14 13.24
N LEU A 18 3.53 -18.07 12.83
CA LEU A 18 3.06 -17.06 13.77
C LEU A 18 2.03 -17.68 14.71
N SER A 19 2.10 -17.30 15.98
CA SER A 19 1.00 -17.52 16.92
C SER A 19 -0.26 -16.80 16.45
N ILE A 20 -1.42 -17.22 16.95
CA ILE A 20 -2.70 -16.55 16.64
C ILE A 20 -2.65 -15.06 16.99
N THR A 21 -1.98 -14.71 18.09
CA THR A 21 -1.81 -13.33 18.54
C THR A 21 -0.94 -12.51 17.58
N GLU A 22 0.16 -13.08 17.09
CA GLU A 22 1.02 -12.44 16.10
C GLU A 22 0.31 -12.31 14.75
N GLY A 23 -0.44 -13.34 14.32
CA GLY A 23 -1.26 -13.24 13.11
C GLY A 23 -2.30 -12.13 13.22
N GLY A 24 -2.96 -12.03 14.38
CA GLY A 24 -3.94 -10.98 14.67
C GLY A 24 -3.33 -9.57 14.71
N SER A 25 -2.05 -9.42 15.09
CA SER A 25 -1.40 -8.11 15.12
C SER A 25 -1.09 -7.55 13.73
N LEU A 26 -0.87 -8.41 12.74
CA LEU A 26 -0.54 -8.02 11.37
C LEU A 26 -1.75 -7.45 10.59
N VAL A 27 -2.97 -7.71 11.05
CA VAL A 27 -4.21 -7.32 10.37
C VAL A 27 -4.97 -6.21 11.10
N LYS A 28 -4.34 -5.58 12.10
CA LYS A 28 -4.94 -4.47 12.85
C LYS A 28 -5.26 -3.29 11.92
N PRO A 29 -6.30 -2.50 12.22
CA PRO A 29 -6.56 -1.25 11.51
C PRO A 29 -5.36 -0.30 11.59
N PHE A 30 -5.15 0.46 10.52
CA PHE A 30 -4.10 1.47 10.47
C PHE A 30 -4.40 2.62 11.45
N SER A 31 -3.37 3.05 12.19
CA SER A 31 -3.46 4.28 12.98
C SER A 31 -3.15 5.52 12.15
N VAL A 32 -3.51 6.70 12.65
CA VAL A 32 -3.14 7.98 12.03
C VAL A 32 -1.63 8.11 11.91
N ASP A 33 -0.88 7.64 12.92
CA ASP A 33 0.57 7.71 12.96
C ASP A 33 1.21 6.78 11.93
N ASP A 34 0.66 5.57 11.73
CA ASP A 34 1.14 4.64 10.70
C ASP A 34 1.02 5.27 9.30
N VAL A 35 -0.15 5.83 9.00
CA VAL A 35 -0.42 6.47 7.72
C VAL A 35 0.45 7.71 7.54
N LYS A 36 0.57 8.54 8.58
CA LYS A 36 1.41 9.74 8.54
C LYS A 36 2.87 9.38 8.31
N ALA A 37 3.38 8.36 9.00
CA ALA A 37 4.75 7.90 8.82
C ALA A 37 5.00 7.47 7.36
N ALA A 38 4.08 6.71 6.76
CA ALA A 38 4.17 6.32 5.35
C ALA A 38 4.17 7.54 4.39
N VAL A 39 3.36 8.55 4.66
CA VAL A 39 3.35 9.81 3.87
C VAL A 39 4.67 10.57 4.04
N TRP A 40 5.25 10.58 5.24
CA TRP A 40 6.50 11.29 5.52
C TRP A 40 7.73 10.61 4.94
N ASP A 41 7.72 9.28 4.86
CA ASP A 41 8.78 8.47 4.24
C ASP A 41 8.90 8.73 2.72
N CYS A 42 7.83 9.16 2.08
CA CYS A 42 7.84 9.51 0.66
C CYS A 42 8.51 10.87 0.40
N ASP A 43 9.36 10.97 -0.64
CA ASP A 43 9.98 12.26 -1.01
C ASP A 43 8.92 13.28 -1.50
N SER A 44 9.01 14.52 -1.04
CA SER A 44 8.01 15.56 -1.31
C SER A 44 7.92 15.94 -2.80
N TYR A 45 9.02 15.80 -3.56
CA TYR A 45 9.14 16.21 -4.95
C TYR A 45 9.09 15.03 -5.93
N LYS A 46 8.54 13.89 -5.50
CA LYS A 46 8.19 12.81 -6.43
C LYS A 46 7.26 13.34 -7.53
N SER A 47 7.38 12.74 -8.71
CA SER A 47 6.55 13.05 -9.86
C SER A 47 5.06 12.97 -9.49
N PRO A 48 4.28 14.02 -9.79
CA PRO A 48 2.85 14.01 -9.48
C PRO A 48 2.10 13.01 -10.37
N GLY A 49 0.91 12.63 -9.92
CA GLY A 49 -0.05 11.91 -10.76
C GLY A 49 -0.64 12.82 -11.85
N PRO A 50 -1.59 12.30 -12.65
CA PRO A 50 -2.34 13.10 -13.62
C PRO A 50 -3.13 14.28 -13.01
N ASP A 51 -3.31 14.27 -11.69
CA ASP A 51 -3.94 15.32 -10.89
C ASP A 51 -3.00 16.48 -10.53
N GLY A 52 -1.69 16.34 -10.78
CA GLY A 52 -0.70 17.35 -10.42
C GLY A 52 -0.33 17.37 -8.94
N ILE A 53 -0.80 16.42 -8.13
CA ILE A 53 -0.57 16.38 -6.69
C ILE A 53 0.64 15.50 -6.37
N ASN A 54 1.53 16.01 -5.51
CA ASN A 54 2.69 15.27 -5.00
C ASN A 54 2.59 15.08 -3.47
N PHE A 55 3.56 14.37 -2.89
CA PHE A 55 3.61 14.16 -1.44
C PHE A 55 3.88 15.44 -0.65
N GLY A 56 4.52 16.45 -1.24
CA GLY A 56 4.68 17.76 -0.61
C GLY A 56 3.34 18.40 -0.24
N PHE A 57 2.38 18.37 -1.17
CA PHE A 57 1.01 18.85 -0.93
C PHE A 57 0.33 18.08 0.22
N LEU A 58 0.43 16.74 0.22
CA LEU A 58 -0.17 15.93 1.29
C LEU A 58 0.43 16.23 2.68
N LYS A 59 1.74 16.52 2.74
CA LYS A 59 2.43 16.89 3.98
C LYS A 59 2.02 18.28 4.46
N GLU A 60 1.94 19.25 3.55
CA GLU A 60 1.56 20.62 3.84
C GLU A 60 0.12 20.73 4.36
N PHE A 61 -0.82 20.07 3.68
CA PHE A 61 -2.25 20.09 4.00
C PHE A 61 -2.69 18.91 4.89
N TRP A 62 -1.75 18.20 5.52
CA TRP A 62 -2.07 17.07 6.40
C TRP A 62 -3.13 17.41 7.48
N PRO A 63 -3.08 18.57 8.17
CA PRO A 63 -4.07 18.91 9.19
C PRO A 63 -5.51 18.90 8.66
N ASP A 64 -5.69 19.30 7.39
CA ASP A 64 -6.99 19.42 6.73
C ASP A 64 -7.42 18.10 6.06
N LEU A 65 -6.47 17.35 5.49
CA LEU A 65 -6.75 16.15 4.69
C LEU A 65 -6.75 14.84 5.48
N LYS A 66 -6.13 14.80 6.67
CA LYS A 66 -5.92 13.55 7.43
C LYS A 66 -7.21 12.76 7.66
N ASP A 67 -8.33 13.43 7.95
CA ASP A 67 -9.56 12.76 8.31
C ASP A 67 -10.18 12.05 7.10
N ASP A 68 -10.10 12.67 5.92
CA ASP A 68 -10.58 12.08 4.67
C ASP A 68 -9.66 10.95 4.18
N ILE A 69 -8.33 11.11 4.33
CA ILE A 69 -7.35 10.05 4.07
C ILE A 69 -7.62 8.84 4.98
N MET A 70 -7.86 9.07 6.27
CA MET A 70 -8.13 7.99 7.23
C MET A 70 -9.46 7.28 6.95
N ARG A 71 -10.51 8.02 6.55
CA ARG A 71 -11.77 7.43 6.10
C ARG A 71 -11.56 6.53 4.90
N PHE A 72 -10.81 7.00 3.90
CA PHE A 72 -10.48 6.22 2.71
C PHE A 72 -9.73 4.92 3.04
N ILE A 73 -8.69 5.01 3.87
CA ILE A 73 -7.87 3.85 4.28
C ILE A 73 -8.68 2.86 5.13
N SER A 74 -9.55 3.37 6.01
CA SER A 74 -10.42 2.52 6.84
C SER A 74 -11.44 1.75 5.99
N GLU A 75 -12.04 2.40 4.98
CA GLU A 75 -12.93 1.72 4.04
C GLU A 75 -12.20 0.68 3.19
N PHE A 76 -10.96 0.95 2.78
CA PHE A 76 -10.12 -0.03 2.11
C PHE A 76 -9.82 -1.24 3.01
N HIS A 77 -9.40 -1.01 4.26
CA HIS A 77 -9.10 -2.08 5.22
C HIS A 77 -10.33 -2.96 5.49
N ARG A 78 -11.51 -2.35 5.64
CA ARG A 78 -12.76 -3.07 5.92
C ARG A 78 -13.26 -3.89 4.74
N ASN A 79 -13.19 -3.35 3.52
CA ASN A 79 -13.86 -3.95 2.36
C ASN A 79 -12.90 -4.61 1.36
N GLY A 80 -11.59 -4.42 1.49
CA GLY A 80 -10.59 -4.87 0.53
C GLY A 80 -10.72 -4.24 -0.86
N ARG A 81 -11.36 -3.06 -0.95
CA ARG A 81 -11.68 -2.40 -2.22
C ARG A 81 -11.10 -1.00 -2.28
N LEU A 82 -10.43 -0.70 -3.39
CA LEU A 82 -9.96 0.64 -3.73
C LEU A 82 -10.89 1.27 -4.77
N SER A 83 -10.98 2.60 -4.74
CA SER A 83 -11.69 3.37 -5.76
C SER A 83 -11.10 3.10 -7.16
N LYS A 84 -11.97 2.96 -8.15
CA LYS A 84 -11.55 2.78 -9.55
C LYS A 84 -10.67 3.96 -9.97
N GLY A 85 -9.54 3.65 -10.64
CA GLY A 85 -8.62 4.66 -11.13
C GLY A 85 -7.48 5.04 -10.18
N ILE A 86 -7.45 4.56 -8.93
CA ILE A 86 -6.36 4.90 -8.00
C ILE A 86 -4.98 4.41 -8.49
N ASN A 87 -4.95 3.30 -9.25
CA ASN A 87 -3.73 2.75 -9.82
C ASN A 87 -3.44 3.28 -11.23
N SER A 88 -4.13 4.35 -11.67
CA SER A 88 -3.85 4.99 -12.95
C SER A 88 -2.51 5.70 -12.86
N THR A 89 -1.54 5.25 -13.65
CA THR A 89 -0.19 5.82 -13.68
C THR A 89 0.13 6.38 -15.06
N PHE A 90 0.88 7.48 -15.11
CA PHE A 90 1.41 8.05 -16.34
C PHE A 90 2.88 7.67 -16.46
N ILE A 91 3.25 7.07 -17.60
CA ILE A 91 4.63 6.65 -17.86
C ILE A 91 5.31 7.72 -18.71
N ALA A 92 6.29 8.40 -18.12
CA ALA A 92 7.19 9.32 -18.84
C ALA A 92 8.55 8.64 -19.05
N LEU A 93 8.99 8.54 -20.31
CA LEU A 93 10.32 8.04 -20.65
C LEU A 93 11.32 9.21 -20.64
N ILE A 94 12.33 9.14 -19.78
CA ILE A 94 13.41 10.12 -19.74
C ILE A 94 14.62 9.50 -20.47
N PRO A 95 15.10 10.10 -21.57
CA PRO A 95 16.27 9.58 -22.28
C PRO A 95 17.51 9.67 -21.39
N LYS A 96 18.30 8.60 -21.35
CA LYS A 96 19.60 8.61 -20.68
C LYS A 96 20.58 9.41 -21.54
N VAL A 97 21.26 10.37 -20.93
CA VAL A 97 22.45 11.00 -21.53
C VAL A 97 23.64 10.06 -21.36
N ASP A 98 24.39 9.87 -22.44
CA ASP A 98 25.65 9.10 -22.46
C ASP A 98 26.76 9.79 -21.65
#